data_AF-A0A7X3YAT8-F1
#
_entry.id   AF-A0A7X3YAT8-F1
#
_cell.length_a   1.000
_cell.length_b   1.000
_cell.length_c   1.000
_cell.angle_alpha   90.00
_cell.angle_beta   90.00
_cell.angle_gamma   90.00
#
_symmetry.space_group_name_H-M   'P 1'
#
loop_
_entity.id
_entity.type
_entity.pdbx_description
1 polymer ?
#
loop_
_entity_poly.entity_id
_entity_poly.type
_entity_poly.pdbx_seq_one_letter_code
_entity_poly.pdbx_strand_id
1 'polypeptide(L)'
;MHADSTSEEAFDAAAEAARLRAQTRARRRPRYRRSRLDRYKGELLALRGEGCTTAELQRWLLAHRIRVQHATVARWLRRHED
;
A
#
# COMPACT_ATOMS: atom_id res chain seq x y z
N MET A 1 51.17 15.34 31.54
CA MET A 1 51.30 14.36 30.45
C MET A 1 50.73 13.06 31.01
N HIS A 2 49.55 12.59 30.64
CA HIS A 2 49.15 12.17 29.30
C HIS A 2 47.74 12.64 28.96
N ALA A 3 47.62 13.34 27.83
CA ALA A 3 46.41 13.39 27.04
C ALA A 3 46.57 12.31 25.97
N ASP A 4 45.70 11.31 25.95
CA ASP A 4 45.16 10.85 24.68
C ASP A 4 43.79 10.21 24.95
N SER A 5 42.77 11.02 24.69
CA SER A 5 41.41 10.56 24.48
C SER A 5 41.39 9.89 23.11
N THR A 6 41.50 8.57 23.09
CA THR A 6 41.06 7.80 21.92
C THR A 6 39.95 6.87 22.39
N SER A 7 38.76 7.46 22.47
CA SER A 7 37.51 6.71 22.58
C SER A 7 37.46 5.74 21.42
N GLU A 8 37.66 4.44 21.70
CA GLU A 8 37.24 3.37 20.81
C GLU A 8 35.74 3.58 20.58
N GLU A 9 35.38 4.02 19.38
CA GLU A 9 34.00 4.13 18.94
C GLU A 9 33.39 2.72 18.94
N ALA A 10 32.77 2.35 20.06
CA ALA A 10 31.99 1.13 20.16
C ALA A 10 30.90 1.18 19.08
N PHE A 11 30.90 0.20 18.18
CA PHE A 11 29.92 0.11 17.11
C PHE A 11 28.50 0.03 17.71
N ASP A 12 27.75 1.12 17.59
CA ASP A 12 26.36 1.18 18.03
C ASP A 12 25.45 0.53 16.96
N ALA A 13 25.21 -0.75 17.15
CA ALA A 13 24.31 -1.54 16.30
C ALA A 13 22.88 -0.97 16.25
N ALA A 14 22.41 -0.30 17.31
CA ALA A 14 21.07 0.30 17.33
C ALA A 14 21.00 1.55 16.46
N ALA A 15 22.02 2.41 16.52
CA ALA A 15 22.16 3.57 15.65
C ALA A 15 22.25 3.16 14.18
N GLU A 16 23.03 2.14 13.87
CA GLU A 16 23.18 1.65 12.50
C GLU A 16 21.89 0.99 11.98
N ALA A 17 21.20 0.21 12.81
CA ALA A 17 19.90 -0.35 12.46
C ALA A 17 18.83 0.74 12.20
N ALA A 18 18.83 1.82 12.98
CA ALA A 18 17.93 2.95 12.75
C ALA A 18 18.20 3.65 11.41
N ARG A 19 19.49 3.86 11.08
CA ARG A 19 19.92 4.40 9.78
C ARG A 19 19.48 3.51 8.62
N LEU A 20 19.66 2.20 8.73
CA LEU A 20 19.23 1.24 7.71
C LEU A 20 17.70 1.22 7.52
N ARG A 21 16.92 1.30 8.60
CA ARG A 21 15.44 1.39 8.53
C ARG A 21 14.98 2.69 7.87
N ALA A 22 15.61 3.82 8.19
CA ALA A 22 15.33 5.11 7.58
C ALA A 22 15.63 5.09 6.07
N GLN A 23 16.80 4.56 5.68
CA GLN A 23 17.16 4.36 4.28
C GLN A 23 16.16 3.45 3.56
N THR A 24 15.74 2.36 4.20
CA THR A 24 14.74 1.43 3.63
C THR A 24 13.41 2.12 3.39
N ARG A 25 12.95 2.96 4.33
CA ARG A 25 11.71 3.75 4.19
C ARG A 25 11.82 4.79 3.07
N ALA A 26 12.97 5.46 2.94
CA ALA A 26 13.22 6.44 1.88
C ALA A 26 13.33 5.79 0.49
N ARG A 27 13.95 4.62 0.38
CA ARG A 27 14.04 3.83 -0.87
C ARG A 27 12.72 3.21 -1.29
N ARG A 28 11.75 3.07 -0.36
CA ARG A 28 10.43 2.51 -0.65
C ARG A 28 9.63 3.48 -1.52
N ARG A 29 9.82 3.38 -2.84
CA ARG A 29 8.98 4.08 -3.82
C ARG A 29 7.54 3.57 -3.68
N PRO A 30 6.57 4.41 -3.28
CA PRO A 30 5.18 4.00 -3.31
C PRO A 30 4.83 3.77 -4.77
N ARG A 31 4.69 2.50 -5.16
CA ARG A 31 4.14 2.15 -6.47
C ARG A 31 2.67 2.56 -6.47
N TYR A 32 2.42 3.83 -6.76
CA TYR A 32 1.08 4.29 -7.11
C TYR A 32 0.75 3.72 -8.48
N ARG A 33 0.32 2.46 -8.51
CA ARG A 33 -0.38 1.92 -9.67
C ARG A 33 -1.84 2.27 -9.45
N ARG A 34 -2.39 3.16 -10.30
CA ARG A 34 -3.84 3.29 -10.46
C ARG A 34 -4.41 1.88 -10.63
N SER A 35 -5.32 1.50 -9.74
CA SER A 35 -5.99 0.21 -9.83
C SER A 35 -6.75 0.17 -11.15
N ARG A 36 -6.83 -1.01 -11.78
CA ARG A 36 -7.71 -1.17 -12.95
C ARG A 36 -9.18 -0.88 -12.59
N LEU A 37 -9.54 -1.01 -11.31
CA LEU A 37 -10.85 -0.63 -10.77
C LEU A 37 -11.05 0.89 -10.72
N ASP A 38 -9.98 1.70 -10.62
CA ASP A 38 -10.10 3.17 -10.53
C ASP A 38 -10.69 3.76 -11.81
N ARG A 39 -10.54 3.06 -12.95
CA ARG A 39 -11.20 3.40 -14.22
C ARG A 39 -12.73 3.38 -14.11
N TYR A 40 -13.27 2.51 -13.27
CA TYR A 40 -14.71 2.29 -13.07
C TYR A 40 -15.18 2.76 -11.69
N LYS A 41 -14.46 3.73 -11.09
CA LYS A 41 -14.73 4.16 -9.72
C LYS A 41 -16.17 4.63 -9.56
N GLY A 42 -16.66 5.44 -10.50
CA GLY A 42 -18.01 6.01 -10.43
C GLY A 42 -19.09 4.92 -10.49
N GLU A 43 -18.95 3.99 -11.42
CA GLU A 43 -19.87 2.88 -11.63
C GLU A 43 -19.87 1.92 -10.45
N LEU A 44 -18.69 1.58 -9.92
CA LEU A 44 -18.58 0.69 -8.76
C LEU A 44 -19.21 1.31 -7.50
N LEU A 45 -19.02 2.61 -7.28
CA LEU A 45 -19.63 3.33 -6.15
C LEU A 45 -21.14 3.49 -6.34
N ALA A 46 -21.61 3.76 -7.55
CA ALA A 46 -23.05 3.82 -7.85
C ALA A 46 -23.73 2.46 -7.59
N LEU A 47 -23.17 1.37 -8.14
CA LEU A 47 -23.68 0.02 -7.90
C LEU A 47 -23.66 -0.35 -6.40
N ARG A 48 -22.63 0.09 -5.67
CA ARG A 48 -22.59 -0.10 -4.21
C ARG A 48 -23.69 0.67 -3.49
N GLY A 49 -23.98 1.91 -3.92
CA GLY A 49 -25.07 2.73 -3.38
C GLY A 49 -26.44 2.09 -3.57
N GLU A 50 -26.63 1.35 -4.67
CA GLU A 50 -27.82 0.53 -4.94
C GLU A 50 -27.87 -0.78 -4.13
N GLY A 51 -26.88 -1.04 -3.27
CA GLY A 51 -26.83 -2.22 -2.42
C GLY A 51 -26.17 -3.45 -3.06
N CYS A 52 -25.49 -3.32 -4.21
CA CYS A 52 -24.78 -4.45 -4.81
C CYS A 52 -23.67 -4.98 -3.90
N THR A 53 -23.61 -6.30 -3.81
CA THR A 53 -22.57 -7.03 -3.09
C THR A 53 -21.24 -7.03 -3.86
N THR A 54 -20.14 -7.26 -3.13
CA THR A 54 -18.80 -7.38 -3.71
C THR A 54 -18.71 -8.45 -4.82
N ALA A 55 -19.48 -9.54 -4.70
CA ALA A 55 -19.53 -10.61 -5.71
C ALA A 55 -20.23 -10.16 -7.00
N GLU A 56 -21.28 -9.34 -6.88
CA GLU A 56 -21.96 -8.75 -8.03
C GLU A 56 -21.09 -7.71 -8.74
N LEU A 57 -20.38 -6.88 -7.98
CA LEU A 57 -19.37 -5.96 -8.54
C LEU A 57 -18.26 -6.73 -9.27
N GLN A 58 -17.79 -7.87 -8.72
CA GLN A 58 -16.83 -8.73 -9.41
C GLN A 58 -17.40 -9.30 -10.72
N ARG A 59 -18.66 -9.75 -10.72
CA ARG A 59 -19.34 -10.25 -11.93
C ARG A 59 -19.48 -9.16 -12.99
N TRP A 60 -19.83 -7.94 -12.58
CA TRP A 60 -19.90 -6.78 -13.45
C TRP A 60 -18.53 -6.44 -14.05
N LEU A 61 -17.45 -6.46 -13.25
CA LEU A 61 -16.09 -6.25 -13.75
C LEU A 61 -15.64 -7.33 -14.75
N LEU A 62 -16.05 -8.58 -14.54
CA LEU A 62 -15.74 -9.66 -15.48
C LEU A 62 -16.39 -9.41 -16.85
N ALA A 63 -17.62 -8.90 -16.89
CA ALA A 63 -18.29 -8.50 -18.13
C ALA A 63 -17.55 -7.36 -18.85
N HIS A 64 -16.87 -6.49 -18.10
CA HIS A 64 -16.03 -5.41 -18.62
C HIS A 64 -14.58 -5.85 -18.93
N ARG A 65 -14.35 -7.16 -19.07
CA ARG A 65 -13.04 -7.78 -19.33
C ARG A 65 -12.00 -7.53 -18.24
N ILE A 66 -12.44 -7.20 -17.01
CA ILE A 66 -11.58 -7.07 -15.84
C ILE A 66 -11.70 -8.32 -14.97
N ARG A 67 -10.66 -9.16 -15.00
CA ARG A 67 -10.52 -10.30 -14.10
C ARG A 67 -9.82 -9.87 -12.81
N VAL A 68 -10.56 -9.84 -11.71
CA VAL A 68 -10.06 -9.56 -10.36
C VAL A 68 -10.63 -10.56 -9.37
N GLN A 69 -9.89 -10.83 -8.29
CA GLN A 69 -10.39 -11.65 -7.19
C GLN A 69 -11.36 -10.84 -6.31
N HIS A 70 -12.31 -11.53 -5.67
CA HIS A 70 -13.23 -10.96 -4.69
C HIS A 70 -12.50 -10.08 -3.65
N ALA A 71 -11.39 -10.58 -3.08
CA ALA A 71 -10.59 -9.85 -2.10
C ALA A 71 -9.99 -8.53 -2.65
N THR A 72 -9.75 -8.45 -3.96
CA THR A 72 -9.28 -7.22 -4.60
C THR A 72 -10.38 -6.17 -4.61
N VAL A 73 -11.62 -6.56 -4.93
CA VAL A 73 -12.80 -5.68 -4.90
C VAL A 73 -13.08 -5.23 -3.48
N ALA A 74 -13.13 -6.16 -2.50
CA ALA A 74 -13.35 -5.85 -1.10
C ALA A 74 -12.30 -4.86 -0.54
N ARG A 75 -11.01 -5.08 -0.83
CA ARG A 75 -9.94 -4.16 -0.44
C ARG A 75 -10.06 -2.80 -1.11
N TRP A 76 -10.50 -2.76 -2.35
CA TRP A 76 -10.69 -1.52 -3.09
C TRP A 76 -11.86 -0.71 -2.52
N LEU A 77 -12.99 -1.36 -2.25
CA LEU A 77 -14.15 -0.74 -1.60
C LEU A 77 -13.78 -0.13 -0.24
N ARG A 78 -13.07 -0.86 0.62
CA ARG A 78 -12.58 -0.35 1.93
C ARG A 78 -11.69 0.90 1.86
N ARG A 79 -11.18 1.26 0.69
CA ARG A 79 -10.36 2.47 0.48
C ARG A 79 -11.18 3.64 -0.08
N HIS A 80 -12.36 3.36 -0.63
CA HIS A 80 -13.13 4.29 -1.45
C HIS A 80 -14.57 4.50 -0.97
N GLU A 81 -15.06 3.67 -0.03
CA GLU A 81 -16.33 3.84 0.69
C GLU A 81 -16.19 4.67 1.98
N ASP A 82 -15.01 5.27 2.23
CA ASP A 82 -14.78 6.21 3.35
C ASP A 82 -15.33 7.63 3.04
#